data_AF-A0A099P4W6-F1
#
_entry.id   AF-A0A099P4W6-F1
#
_cell.length_a   1.000
_cell.length_b   1.000
_cell.length_c   1.000
_cell.angle_alpha   90.00
_cell.angle_beta   90.00
_cell.angle_gamma   90.00
#
_symmetry.space_group_name_H-M   'P 1'
#
loop_
_entity.id
_entity.type
_entity.pdbx_description
1 polymer ?
#
loop_
_entity_poly.entity_id
_entity_poly.type
_entity_poly.pdbx_seq_one_letter_code
_entity_poly.pdbx_strand_id
1 'polypeptide(L)'
;MISFPSSRGNDHSKGNDINIGAVNNSKNNNNIGYSGNSAVSSQPNFKFDKPTLKSVNIPYYFQGENEDSIALQIKSMFYVYHRFKISRLQPFLKYNDMIDQMDFDYFYPTYDMQPNHMKKSTEKVILNDKLDTIYNVHHFKSQLLNDPYRVLFDYVKNKFRSLLIISDYPNDISDVPTLYPSSYRFLVLKPNDPVDRYIEVLVRQSGIYSEHKVSRSKRVELLLKIISKQRKISNPDNEEDFEFSRDDRSNIIRLYVQRLALHVQIHRLFKATLKSKERERKNNLHRFTHEKNIQSYKSLTSERSRLHLIPGSSPIKGGNNDAITIMDINDSCVNNSTDNLYYSDTADSQASSSTSSINFTKLFTHEEKEVFYEQSKMAVRIRIERERSSLLF
;
A
#
# COMPACT_ATOMS: atom_id res chain seq x y z
N MET A 1 -1.29 3.19 -60.59
CA MET A 1 -1.91 2.08 -61.34
C MET A 1 -1.12 0.82 -61.07
N ILE A 2 -1.65 -0.09 -60.26
CA ILE A 2 -1.43 -1.55 -60.26
C ILE A 2 -2.51 -2.11 -59.32
N SER A 3 -3.12 -3.20 -59.77
CA SER A 3 -4.45 -3.66 -59.39
C SER A 3 -4.37 -5.09 -58.82
N PHE A 4 -5.16 -5.34 -57.76
CA PHE A 4 -5.80 -6.62 -57.37
C PHE A 4 -4.91 -7.82 -56.94
N PRO A 5 -5.43 -8.82 -56.16
CA PRO A 5 -6.83 -9.23 -56.09
C PRO A 5 -7.47 -9.54 -54.72
N SER A 6 -8.79 -9.51 -54.82
CA SER A 6 -9.82 -10.09 -53.97
C SER A 6 -9.70 -11.62 -53.90
N SER A 7 -9.99 -12.20 -52.74
CA SER A 7 -10.39 -13.60 -52.65
C SER A 7 -11.50 -13.79 -51.63
N ARG A 8 -12.58 -14.41 -52.12
CA ARG A 8 -13.78 -14.85 -51.41
C ARG A 8 -13.51 -16.16 -50.66
N GLY A 9 -14.26 -16.39 -49.58
CA GLY A 9 -14.37 -17.68 -48.92
C GLY A 9 -15.39 -17.71 -47.78
N ASN A 10 -16.64 -18.00 -48.15
CA ASN A 10 -17.71 -18.69 -47.39
C ASN A 10 -17.18 -19.71 -46.33
N ASP A 11 -17.87 -20.16 -45.29
CA ASP A 11 -19.30 -20.26 -44.99
C ASP A 11 -19.50 -20.67 -43.50
N HIS A 12 -20.69 -20.38 -42.96
CA HIS A 12 -21.46 -21.18 -41.98
C HIS A 12 -20.95 -21.42 -40.54
N SER A 13 -21.64 -20.79 -39.56
CA SER A 13 -22.06 -21.47 -38.32
C SER A 13 -23.12 -20.68 -37.52
N LYS A 14 -24.38 -21.09 -37.71
CA LYS A 14 -25.44 -21.32 -36.71
C LYS A 14 -25.50 -20.42 -35.45
N GLY A 15 -26.50 -19.53 -35.46
CA GLY A 15 -27.66 -19.52 -34.55
C GLY A 15 -27.44 -19.59 -33.04
N ASN A 16 -27.86 -18.52 -32.35
CA ASN A 16 -28.69 -18.61 -31.14
C ASN A 16 -29.31 -17.23 -30.85
N ASP A 17 -30.55 -17.05 -31.30
CA ASP A 17 -31.42 -15.95 -30.90
C ASP A 17 -31.96 -16.23 -29.49
N ILE A 18 -31.55 -15.41 -28.51
CA ILE A 18 -32.20 -15.38 -27.20
C ILE A 18 -33.18 -14.21 -27.19
N ASN A 19 -34.44 -14.60 -27.29
CA ASN A 19 -35.64 -13.80 -27.19
C ASN A 19 -35.82 -13.36 -25.72
N ILE A 20 -35.60 -12.08 -25.40
CA ILE A 20 -35.94 -11.53 -24.08
C ILE A 20 -37.35 -10.95 -24.16
N GLY A 21 -38.28 -11.71 -23.59
CA GLY A 21 -39.68 -11.34 -23.44
C GLY A 21 -39.85 -10.11 -22.55
N ALA A 22 -40.60 -9.15 -23.08
CA ALA A 22 -41.20 -8.07 -22.33
C ALA A 22 -42.23 -8.62 -21.34
N VAL A 23 -42.04 -8.31 -20.05
CA VAL A 23 -43.08 -8.51 -19.03
C VAL A 23 -43.69 -7.15 -18.71
N ASN A 24 -44.86 -6.93 -19.29
CA ASN A 24 -45.84 -5.97 -18.82
C ASN A 24 -46.40 -6.46 -17.48
N ASN A 25 -46.40 -5.61 -16.45
CA ASN A 25 -47.33 -5.76 -15.35
C ASN A 25 -48.11 -4.47 -15.13
N SER A 26 -49.42 -4.66 -15.30
CA SER A 26 -50.50 -3.69 -15.24
C SER A 26 -51.03 -3.61 -13.81
N LYS A 27 -51.40 -2.39 -13.41
CA LYS A 27 -52.56 -2.01 -12.56
C LYS A 27 -52.84 -2.81 -11.28
N ASN A 28 -52.83 -2.13 -10.13
CA ASN A 28 -54.02 -2.14 -9.25
C ASN A 28 -54.01 -1.01 -8.20
N ASN A 29 -55.04 -0.16 -8.31
CA ASN A 29 -55.89 0.47 -7.29
C ASN A 29 -55.43 0.51 -5.81
N ASN A 30 -55.49 1.69 -5.18
CA ASN A 30 -56.63 2.05 -4.35
C ASN A 30 -56.58 3.50 -3.85
N ASN A 31 -57.65 4.21 -4.18
CA ASN A 31 -58.01 5.55 -3.76
C ASN A 31 -59.00 5.37 -2.58
N ILE A 32 -58.69 5.86 -1.39
CA ILE A 32 -59.67 6.03 -0.31
C ILE A 32 -59.50 7.44 0.24
N GLY A 33 -60.43 8.30 -0.14
CA GLY A 33 -60.66 9.58 0.50
C GLY A 33 -61.43 9.40 1.80
N TYR A 34 -60.99 10.11 2.83
CA TYR A 34 -61.84 10.47 3.97
C TYR A 34 -61.79 11.99 4.12
N SER A 35 -62.88 12.63 3.72
CA SER A 35 -63.22 14.01 4.05
C SER A 35 -63.82 14.04 5.46
N GLY A 36 -63.09 14.62 6.41
CA GLY A 36 -63.60 14.93 7.75
C GLY A 36 -63.50 16.43 7.99
N ASN A 37 -64.64 17.13 7.84
CA ASN A 37 -64.81 18.51 8.26
C ASN A 37 -64.90 18.57 9.79
N SER A 38 -63.97 19.28 10.43
CA SER A 38 -64.07 19.66 11.85
C SER A 38 -63.94 21.18 11.99
N ALA A 39 -64.92 21.75 12.69
CA ALA A 39 -65.16 23.16 12.85
C ALA A 39 -64.02 23.91 13.56
N VAL A 40 -63.74 25.10 13.05
CA VAL A 40 -62.76 26.07 13.54
C VAL A 40 -63.35 26.81 14.74
N SER A 41 -62.74 26.68 15.92
CA SER A 41 -62.87 27.65 17.01
C SER A 41 -61.59 28.48 17.08
N SER A 42 -61.77 29.79 17.01
CA SER A 42 -60.71 30.80 16.95
C SER A 42 -60.12 31.06 18.33
N GLN A 43 -58.94 30.50 18.58
CA GLN A 43 -58.05 30.86 19.69
C GLN A 43 -56.81 31.60 19.13
N PRO A 44 -56.23 32.57 19.87
CA PRO A 44 -55.07 33.34 19.42
C PRO A 44 -53.83 32.43 19.26
N ASN A 45 -53.37 32.32 18.02
CA ASN A 45 -52.30 31.44 17.55
C ASN A 45 -50.92 31.99 17.98
N PHE A 46 -50.45 31.64 19.18
CA PHE A 46 -49.02 31.74 19.49
C PHE A 46 -48.29 30.64 18.70
N LYS A 47 -47.77 31.02 17.52
CA LYS A 47 -46.88 30.18 16.72
C LYS A 47 -45.57 29.99 17.48
N PHE A 48 -45.51 28.95 18.32
CA PHE A 48 -44.23 28.36 18.66
C PHE A 48 -43.72 27.67 17.40
N ASP A 49 -42.77 28.32 16.72
CA ASP A 49 -41.98 27.68 15.69
C ASP A 49 -41.33 26.44 16.31
N LYS A 50 -41.95 25.27 16.09
CA LYS A 50 -41.32 24.00 16.45
C LYS A 50 -39.98 23.99 15.73
N PRO A 51 -38.83 23.93 16.45
CA PRO A 51 -37.55 23.82 15.79
C PRO A 51 -37.62 22.57 14.92
N THR A 52 -37.62 22.77 13.61
CA THR A 52 -37.52 21.69 12.64
C THR A 52 -36.15 21.08 12.88
N LEU A 53 -36.12 19.94 13.58
CA LEU A 53 -34.92 19.15 13.77
C LEU A 53 -34.42 18.81 12.38
N LYS A 54 -33.44 19.56 11.89
CA LYS A 54 -32.69 19.22 10.68
C LYS A 54 -32.19 17.80 10.91
N SER A 55 -32.61 16.87 10.05
CA SER A 55 -32.15 15.49 10.09
C SER A 55 -30.63 15.51 10.14
N VAL A 56 -30.07 14.86 11.17
CA VAL A 56 -28.63 14.76 11.33
C VAL A 56 -28.10 13.95 10.15
N ASN A 57 -27.27 14.58 9.30
CA ASN A 57 -26.67 13.88 8.16
C ASN A 57 -25.54 12.98 8.67
N ILE A 58 -25.73 11.67 8.56
CA ILE A 58 -24.80 10.63 9.07
C ILE A 58 -23.85 10.26 7.93
N PRO A 59 -22.51 10.26 8.15
CA PRO A 59 -21.55 9.98 7.09
C PRO A 59 -21.58 8.50 6.67
N TYR A 60 -21.43 8.27 5.37
CA TYR A 60 -21.27 6.95 4.78
C TYR A 60 -19.83 6.66 4.34
N TYR A 61 -18.96 7.67 4.35
CA TYR A 61 -17.54 7.53 3.98
C TYR A 61 -17.32 7.08 2.53
N PHE A 62 -18.30 7.33 1.67
CA PHE A 62 -18.18 7.07 0.26
C PHE A 62 -17.21 8.05 -0.40
N GLN A 63 -16.61 7.59 -1.50
CA GLN A 63 -15.78 8.39 -2.40
C GLN A 63 -16.44 8.37 -3.78
N GLY A 64 -16.24 9.42 -4.57
CA GLY A 64 -16.81 9.51 -5.91
C GLY A 64 -18.02 10.43 -5.96
N GLU A 65 -18.98 10.14 -6.84
CA GLU A 65 -20.19 10.97 -6.99
C GLU A 65 -21.07 10.96 -5.72
N ASN A 66 -21.05 9.85 -4.99
CA ASN A 66 -21.81 9.67 -3.74
C ASN A 66 -21.03 10.08 -2.48
N GLU A 67 -19.94 10.86 -2.61
CA GLU A 67 -19.15 11.28 -1.45
C GLU A 67 -19.97 12.14 -0.47
N ASP A 68 -19.66 12.02 0.82
CA ASP A 68 -20.28 12.87 1.86
C ASP A 68 -19.99 14.35 1.58
N SER A 69 -20.81 15.26 2.14
CA SER A 69 -20.46 16.68 2.05
C SER A 69 -19.09 16.95 2.67
N ILE A 70 -18.29 17.81 2.04
CA ILE A 70 -16.88 18.04 2.42
C ILE A 70 -16.75 18.39 3.92
N ALA A 71 -17.66 19.23 4.42
CA ALA A 71 -17.69 19.60 5.83
C ALA A 71 -18.01 18.41 6.75
N LEU A 72 -18.91 17.51 6.34
CA LEU A 72 -19.22 16.30 7.09
C LEU A 72 -18.04 15.32 7.07
N GLN A 73 -17.41 15.13 5.91
CA GLN A 73 -16.23 14.28 5.75
C GLN A 73 -15.06 14.76 6.62
N ILE A 74 -14.78 16.06 6.64
CA ILE A 74 -13.71 16.62 7.49
C ILE A 74 -13.99 16.36 8.97
N LYS A 75 -15.21 16.66 9.43
CA LYS A 75 -15.61 16.47 10.84
C LYS A 75 -15.57 15.00 11.25
N SER A 76 -16.11 14.11 10.42
CA SER A 76 -16.16 12.67 10.69
C SER A 76 -14.77 12.04 10.65
N MET A 77 -13.94 12.36 9.64
CA MET A 77 -12.55 11.90 9.55
C MET A 77 -11.71 12.37 10.74
N PHE A 78 -11.86 13.63 11.16
CA PHE A 78 -11.17 14.15 12.33
C PHE A 78 -11.55 13.38 13.60
N TYR A 79 -12.84 13.12 13.80
CA TYR A 79 -13.32 12.36 14.95
C TYR A 79 -12.79 10.92 14.95
N VAL A 80 -12.96 10.22 13.83
CA VAL A 80 -12.52 8.83 13.62
C VAL A 80 -11.01 8.67 13.79
N TYR A 81 -10.22 9.66 13.33
CA TYR A 81 -8.77 9.69 13.49
C TYR A 81 -8.36 9.51 14.96
N HIS A 82 -8.94 10.31 15.83
CA HIS A 82 -8.67 10.27 17.27
C HIS A 82 -9.33 9.06 17.92
N ARG A 83 -10.56 8.73 17.53
CA ARG A 83 -11.33 7.61 18.06
C ARG A 83 -10.62 6.26 17.90
N PHE A 84 -9.98 6.05 16.75
CA PHE A 84 -9.20 4.84 16.44
C PHE A 84 -7.69 5.06 16.48
N LYS A 85 -7.19 6.17 17.03
CA LYS A 85 -5.74 6.45 17.14
C LYS A 85 -4.98 6.05 15.87
N ILE A 86 -5.44 6.47 14.69
CA ILE A 86 -5.02 5.91 13.40
C ILE A 86 -3.49 5.92 13.23
N SER A 87 -2.81 6.96 13.74
CA SER A 87 -1.35 7.06 13.74
C SER A 87 -0.62 5.95 14.48
N ARG A 88 -1.26 5.36 15.49
CA ARG A 88 -0.69 4.32 16.37
C ARG A 88 -1.11 2.91 15.98
N LEU A 89 -1.86 2.73 14.90
CA LEU A 89 -2.22 1.40 14.42
C LEU A 89 -0.97 0.56 14.14
N GLN A 90 -1.01 -0.73 14.46
CA GLN A 90 0.00 -1.65 13.97
C GLN A 90 -0.18 -1.91 12.47
N PRO A 91 0.87 -2.40 11.80
CA PRO A 91 0.79 -2.64 10.36
C PRO A 91 -0.15 -3.76 9.94
N PHE A 92 -0.44 -4.70 10.85
CA PHE A 92 -1.34 -5.82 10.63
C PHE A 92 -2.47 -5.78 11.65
N LEU A 93 -3.62 -6.29 11.24
CA LEU A 93 -4.75 -6.52 12.11
C LEU A 93 -4.47 -7.69 13.05
N LYS A 94 -5.09 -7.67 14.24
CA LYS A 94 -5.03 -8.75 15.22
C LYS A 94 -6.35 -9.50 15.23
N TYR A 95 -6.29 -10.81 15.28
CA TYR A 95 -7.49 -11.61 15.49
C TYR A 95 -7.95 -11.47 16.95
N ASN A 96 -9.23 -11.16 17.13
CA ASN A 96 -9.84 -10.96 18.43
C ASN A 96 -10.73 -12.16 18.75
N ASP A 97 -10.23 -13.03 19.65
CA ASP A 97 -10.89 -14.27 20.06
C ASP A 97 -12.29 -14.04 20.65
N MET A 98 -12.57 -12.86 21.21
CA MET A 98 -13.86 -12.56 21.84
C MET A 98 -14.99 -12.34 20.83
N ILE A 99 -14.65 -11.78 19.66
CA ILE A 99 -15.63 -11.45 18.61
C ILE A 99 -15.47 -12.32 17.37
N ASP A 100 -14.54 -13.29 17.40
CA ASP A 100 -14.20 -14.17 16.28
C ASP A 100 -13.94 -13.40 14.97
N GLN A 101 -13.30 -12.23 15.10
CA GLN A 101 -13.11 -11.31 13.97
C GLN A 101 -11.76 -10.60 14.06
N MET A 102 -11.29 -10.11 12.90
CA MET A 102 -10.11 -9.27 12.83
C MET A 102 -10.41 -7.88 13.40
N ASP A 103 -9.51 -7.34 14.20
CA ASP A 103 -9.61 -6.02 14.81
C ASP A 103 -8.31 -5.21 14.67
N PHE A 104 -8.41 -3.92 14.91
CA PHE A 104 -7.27 -3.02 14.99
C PHE A 104 -6.37 -3.37 16.18
N ASP A 105 -5.08 -3.45 15.89
CA ASP A 105 -4.04 -3.54 16.92
C ASP A 105 -3.28 -2.21 16.99
N TYR A 106 -2.69 -1.92 18.14
CA TYR A 106 -2.06 -0.64 18.44
C TYR A 106 -0.65 -0.85 18.97
N PHE A 107 0.24 0.08 18.63
CA PHE A 107 1.52 0.19 19.34
C PHE A 107 1.25 0.71 20.75
N TYR A 108 1.43 -0.16 21.74
CA TYR A 108 1.48 0.24 23.14
C TYR A 108 2.91 0.65 23.49
N PRO A 109 3.14 1.80 24.15
CA PRO A 109 4.45 2.15 24.66
C PRO A 109 4.91 1.02 25.59
N THR A 110 5.94 0.28 25.19
CA THR A 110 6.45 -0.87 25.96
C THR A 110 7.08 -0.45 27.29
N TYR A 111 7.21 0.87 27.55
CA TYR A 111 7.95 1.43 28.68
C TYR A 111 7.12 2.31 29.65
N ASP A 112 5.80 2.44 29.48
CA ASP A 112 4.95 3.23 30.40
C ASP A 112 4.50 2.45 31.66
N MET A 113 5.31 1.51 32.14
CA MET A 113 5.16 0.89 33.46
C MET A 113 5.96 1.63 34.55
N GLN A 114 6.41 2.87 34.29
CA GLN A 114 6.94 3.75 35.33
C GLN A 114 5.84 4.72 35.82
N PRO A 115 5.26 4.51 37.03
CA PRO A 115 4.08 5.23 37.50
C PRO A 115 4.29 6.74 37.75
N ASN A 116 5.51 7.28 37.64
CA ASN A 116 5.84 8.61 38.18
C ASN A 116 6.16 9.72 37.15
N HIS A 117 6.10 9.48 35.84
CA HIS A 117 6.46 10.49 34.83
C HIS A 117 5.44 10.74 33.71
N MET A 118 4.13 10.56 33.97
CA MET A 118 3.08 11.04 33.06
C MET A 118 2.91 12.57 33.11
N LYS A 119 3.87 13.32 32.55
CA LYS A 119 3.62 14.70 32.13
C LYS A 119 2.77 14.70 30.85
N LYS A 120 1.44 14.68 31.04
CA LYS A 120 0.39 15.31 30.21
C LYS A 120 0.58 15.34 28.67
N SER A 121 0.91 14.24 28.01
CA SER A 121 0.42 14.05 26.63
C SER A 121 -0.96 13.39 26.72
N THR A 122 -1.96 14.15 27.19
CA THR A 122 -3.36 13.74 27.26
C THR A 122 -3.94 13.69 25.86
N GLU A 123 -3.50 12.74 25.04
CA GLU A 123 -4.31 12.29 23.90
C GLU A 123 -5.47 11.48 24.48
N LYS A 124 -6.43 12.20 25.09
CA LYS A 124 -7.60 11.63 25.75
C LYS A 124 -8.40 10.90 24.69
N VAL A 125 -8.52 9.58 24.83
CA VAL A 125 -9.40 8.79 23.96
C VAL A 125 -10.80 9.37 24.10
N ILE A 126 -11.31 9.94 23.00
CA ILE A 126 -12.67 10.47 22.97
C ILE A 126 -13.60 9.26 22.87
N LEU A 127 -14.11 8.81 24.01
CA LEU A 127 -15.20 7.85 24.08
C LEU A 127 -16.49 8.65 24.22
N ASN A 128 -17.30 8.69 23.16
CA ASN A 128 -18.57 9.38 23.15
C ASN A 128 -19.56 8.64 22.25
N ASP A 129 -20.44 7.83 22.86
CA ASP A 129 -21.38 6.96 22.14
C ASP A 129 -22.33 7.73 21.22
N LYS A 130 -22.67 8.98 21.60
CA LYS A 130 -23.49 9.86 20.76
C LYS A 130 -22.74 10.25 19.50
N LEU A 131 -21.47 10.63 19.61
CA LEU A 131 -20.64 10.95 18.45
C LEU A 131 -20.29 9.70 17.64
N ASP A 132 -20.09 8.55 18.28
CA ASP A 132 -19.89 7.27 17.59
C ASP A 132 -21.09 6.92 16.70
N THR A 133 -22.30 7.25 17.15
CA THR A 133 -23.54 7.09 16.37
C THR A 133 -23.66 8.15 15.28
N ILE A 134 -23.49 9.44 15.61
CA ILE A 134 -23.61 10.57 14.66
C ILE A 134 -22.62 10.44 13.51
N TYR A 135 -21.39 10.03 13.81
CA TYR A 135 -20.34 9.81 12.82
C TYR A 135 -20.25 8.35 12.38
N ASN A 136 -21.18 7.48 12.71
CA ASN A 136 -21.22 6.10 12.20
C ASN A 136 -19.86 5.38 12.26
N VAL A 137 -19.21 5.43 13.42
CA VAL A 137 -17.85 4.90 13.65
C VAL A 137 -17.78 3.40 13.35
N HIS A 138 -18.88 2.69 13.61
CA HIS A 138 -19.00 1.26 13.30
C HIS A 138 -18.90 1.01 11.79
N HIS A 139 -19.63 1.76 10.97
CA HIS A 139 -19.57 1.62 9.52
C HIS A 139 -18.19 1.94 8.98
N PHE A 140 -17.55 3.01 9.49
CA PHE A 140 -16.16 3.33 9.14
C PHE A 140 -15.22 2.15 9.39
N LYS A 141 -15.27 1.58 10.61
CA LYS A 141 -14.45 0.43 10.99
C LYS A 141 -14.72 -0.76 10.08
N SER A 142 -15.99 -1.06 9.85
CA SER A 142 -16.43 -2.15 8.98
C SER A 142 -15.91 -2.00 7.55
N GLN A 143 -15.95 -0.79 6.96
CA GLN A 143 -15.40 -0.56 5.62
C GLN A 143 -13.90 -0.87 5.53
N LEU A 144 -13.12 -0.53 6.56
CA LEU A 144 -11.68 -0.84 6.59
C LEU A 144 -11.41 -2.33 6.81
N LEU A 145 -12.17 -2.96 7.71
CA LEU A 145 -12.04 -4.37 8.02
C LEU A 145 -12.60 -5.29 6.94
N ASN A 146 -13.49 -4.79 6.07
CA ASN A 146 -14.05 -5.54 4.94
C ASN A 146 -13.36 -5.21 3.61
N ASP A 147 -12.21 -4.53 3.64
CA ASP A 147 -11.38 -4.35 2.45
C ASP A 147 -10.45 -5.58 2.30
N PRO A 148 -10.44 -6.28 1.15
CA PRO A 148 -9.56 -7.44 0.93
C PRO A 148 -8.07 -7.10 0.94
N TYR A 149 -7.70 -5.83 0.75
CA TYR A 149 -6.31 -5.38 0.82
C TYR A 149 -5.85 -5.08 2.26
N ARG A 150 -6.72 -5.22 3.28
CA ARG A 150 -6.36 -5.04 4.70
C ARG A 150 -5.23 -5.95 5.19
N VAL A 151 -4.98 -7.05 4.48
CA VAL A 151 -3.87 -7.98 4.75
C VAL A 151 -2.50 -7.44 4.37
N LEU A 152 -2.46 -6.33 3.62
CA LEU A 152 -1.21 -5.68 3.21
C LEU A 152 -0.70 -4.76 4.31
N PHE A 153 0.62 -4.68 4.42
CA PHE A 153 1.30 -3.90 5.46
C PHE A 153 0.84 -2.43 5.46
N ASP A 154 0.48 -1.91 6.64
CA ASP A 154 0.01 -0.53 6.87
C ASP A 154 -1.18 -0.11 5.98
N TYR A 155 -1.92 -1.05 5.36
CA TYR A 155 -2.96 -0.69 4.40
C TYR A 155 -4.06 0.18 5.03
N VAL A 156 -4.49 -0.15 6.25
CA VAL A 156 -5.53 0.60 6.96
C VAL A 156 -5.17 2.07 7.14
N LYS A 157 -3.93 2.38 7.54
CA LYS A 157 -3.44 3.76 7.66
C LYS A 157 -3.45 4.50 6.34
N ASN A 158 -3.04 3.82 5.27
CA ASN A 158 -2.91 4.43 3.95
C ASN A 158 -4.26 4.57 3.24
N LYS A 159 -5.21 3.65 3.51
CA LYS A 159 -6.61 3.80 3.14
C LYS A 159 -7.22 5.00 3.86
N PHE A 160 -6.97 5.17 5.18
CA PHE A 160 -7.39 6.37 5.91
C PHE A 160 -6.83 7.65 5.28
N ARG A 161 -5.51 7.71 4.97
CA ARG A 161 -4.91 8.87 4.29
C ARG A 161 -5.58 9.19 2.96
N SER A 162 -6.01 8.17 2.22
CA SER A 162 -6.72 8.37 0.96
C SER A 162 -8.11 9.01 1.13
N LEU A 163 -8.75 8.80 2.29
CA LEU A 163 -10.02 9.43 2.64
C LEU A 163 -9.87 10.89 3.08
N LEU A 164 -8.65 11.33 3.39
CA LEU A 164 -8.33 12.75 3.64
C LEU A 164 -8.19 13.57 2.35
N ILE A 165 -8.24 12.93 1.17
CA ILE A 165 -8.17 13.61 -0.12
C ILE A 165 -9.59 13.95 -0.60
N ILE A 166 -9.99 15.20 -0.35
CA ILE A 166 -11.32 15.74 -0.66
C ILE A 166 -11.38 16.31 -2.09
N SER A 167 -12.58 16.37 -2.65
CA SER A 167 -12.83 16.77 -4.03
C SER A 167 -12.81 18.28 -4.27
N ASP A 168 -13.05 19.10 -3.24
CA ASP A 168 -13.02 20.56 -3.34
C ASP A 168 -12.65 21.19 -1.99
N TYR A 169 -12.55 22.52 -1.96
CA TYR A 169 -12.37 23.28 -0.72
C TYR A 169 -13.68 23.35 0.08
N PRO A 170 -13.62 23.29 1.42
CA PRO A 170 -14.81 23.45 2.25
C PRO A 170 -15.29 24.90 2.23
N ASN A 171 -16.54 25.12 1.79
CA ASN A 171 -17.14 26.47 1.81
C ASN A 171 -17.53 26.93 3.23
N ASP A 172 -17.84 25.98 4.12
CA ASP A 172 -18.43 26.26 5.44
C ASP A 172 -17.42 26.22 6.59
N ILE A 173 -16.13 25.98 6.31
CA ILE A 173 -15.08 25.82 7.34
C ILE A 173 -13.95 26.79 7.02
N SER A 174 -13.70 27.74 7.93
CA SER A 174 -12.62 28.73 7.77
C SER A 174 -11.24 28.07 7.75
N ASP A 175 -11.04 27.08 8.63
CA ASP A 175 -9.75 26.44 8.85
C ASP A 175 -9.89 24.92 8.88
N VAL A 176 -9.17 24.26 7.97
CA VAL A 176 -9.14 22.80 7.89
C VAL A 176 -8.31 22.25 9.06
N PRO A 177 -8.85 21.34 9.89
CA PRO A 177 -8.16 20.89 11.08
C PRO A 177 -6.90 20.09 10.72
N THR A 178 -5.83 20.31 11.48
CA THR A 178 -4.57 19.59 11.34
C THR A 178 -4.57 18.33 12.20
N LEU A 179 -4.13 17.20 11.63
CA LEU A 179 -3.93 15.95 12.37
C LEU A 179 -2.43 15.78 12.66
N TYR A 180 -2.10 15.18 13.80
CA TYR A 180 -0.71 14.88 14.18
C TYR A 180 -0.47 13.37 14.20
N PRO A 181 0.56 12.83 13.51
CA PRO A 181 1.69 13.54 12.88
C PRO A 181 1.31 14.23 11.56
N SER A 182 2.16 15.15 11.10
CA SER A 182 1.96 15.96 9.88
C SER A 182 1.77 15.16 8.59
N SER A 183 2.00 13.84 8.62
CA SER A 183 1.71 12.92 7.51
C SER A 183 0.21 12.64 7.33
N TYR A 184 -0.65 13.08 8.25
CA TYR A 184 -2.10 13.04 8.12
C TYR A 184 -2.61 14.47 7.93
N ARG A 185 -3.03 14.80 6.72
CA ARG A 185 -3.60 16.12 6.42
C ARG A 185 -4.65 15.99 5.34
N PHE A 186 -5.65 16.88 5.41
CA PHE A 186 -6.62 17.03 4.35
C PHE A 186 -5.97 17.69 3.14
N LEU A 187 -6.25 17.15 1.95
CA LEU A 187 -5.72 17.64 0.68
C LEU A 187 -6.86 17.76 -0.32
N VAL A 188 -6.82 18.82 -1.11
CA VAL A 188 -7.80 19.03 -2.19
C VAL A 188 -7.21 18.54 -3.51
N LEU A 189 -7.95 17.63 -4.15
CA LEU A 189 -7.70 17.14 -5.50
C LEU A 189 -9.04 17.11 -6.22
N LYS A 190 -9.23 18.02 -7.18
CA LYS A 190 -10.46 18.09 -7.98
C LYS A 190 -10.46 16.99 -9.03
N PRO A 191 -11.64 16.50 -9.46
CA PRO A 191 -11.71 15.50 -10.53
C PRO A 191 -11.00 15.98 -11.80
N ASN A 192 -11.34 17.18 -12.26
CA ASN A 192 -10.81 17.83 -13.45
C ASN A 192 -9.41 18.45 -13.30
N ASP A 193 -8.70 18.19 -12.20
CA ASP A 193 -7.33 18.67 -12.02
C ASP A 193 -6.39 18.03 -13.08
N PRO A 194 -5.36 18.75 -13.55
CA PRO A 194 -4.39 18.21 -14.51
C PRO A 194 -3.55 17.08 -13.87
N VAL A 195 -2.92 16.25 -14.71
CA VAL A 195 -2.09 15.10 -14.26
C VAL A 195 -0.97 15.53 -13.30
N ASP A 196 -0.35 16.69 -13.53
CA ASP A 196 0.70 17.22 -12.65
C ASP A 196 0.18 17.50 -11.25
N ARG A 197 -1.08 17.91 -11.13
CA ARG A 197 -1.73 18.14 -9.84
C ARG A 197 -2.03 16.82 -9.13
N TYR A 198 -2.43 15.77 -9.85
CA TYR A 198 -2.52 14.42 -9.30
C TYR A 198 -1.15 13.93 -8.77
N ILE A 199 -0.06 14.18 -9.50
CA ILE A 199 1.31 13.83 -9.05
C ILE A 199 1.68 14.61 -7.79
N GLU A 200 1.45 15.92 -7.78
CA GLU A 200 1.71 16.77 -6.62
C GLU A 200 0.99 16.25 -5.38
N VAL A 201 -0.33 16.06 -5.47
CA VAL A 201 -1.14 15.64 -4.32
C VAL A 201 -0.81 14.22 -3.89
N LEU A 202 -0.85 13.24 -4.81
CA LEU A 202 -0.75 11.83 -4.45
C LEU A 202 0.67 11.36 -4.16
N VAL A 203 1.69 11.88 -4.87
CA VAL A 203 3.07 11.42 -4.70
C VAL A 203 3.80 12.24 -3.64
N ARG A 204 3.62 13.57 -3.66
CA ARG A 204 4.44 14.48 -2.85
C ARG A 204 3.76 14.87 -1.54
N GLN A 205 2.43 15.06 -1.56
CA GLN A 205 1.74 15.66 -0.42
C GLN A 205 1.00 14.69 0.50
N SER A 206 0.44 13.60 -0.05
CA SER A 206 -0.51 12.70 0.64
C SER A 206 0.05 11.92 1.84
N GLY A 207 1.37 11.77 1.94
CA GLY A 207 1.99 10.92 2.94
C GLY A 207 1.65 9.42 2.79
N ILE A 208 0.98 9.01 1.71
CA ILE A 208 0.64 7.61 1.44
C ILE A 208 1.94 6.80 1.33
N TYR A 209 2.07 5.79 2.18
CA TYR A 209 3.25 4.93 2.37
C TYR A 209 4.54 5.73 2.63
N SER A 210 4.45 6.85 3.35
CA SER A 210 5.63 7.66 3.73
C SER A 210 6.60 6.94 4.67
N GLU A 211 6.13 5.93 5.40
CA GLU A 211 6.95 5.08 6.27
C GLU A 211 7.88 4.15 5.51
N HIS A 212 7.65 3.98 4.20
CA HIS A 212 8.34 3.02 3.35
C HIS A 212 9.20 3.71 2.31
N LYS A 213 10.43 3.22 2.14
CA LYS A 213 11.39 3.73 1.16
C LYS A 213 11.02 3.28 -0.26
N VAL A 214 10.01 3.93 -0.85
CA VAL A 214 9.66 3.79 -2.27
C VAL A 214 10.14 5.02 -3.02
N SER A 215 10.92 4.84 -4.08
CA SER A 215 11.47 5.96 -4.85
C SER A 215 10.36 6.82 -5.44
N ARG A 216 10.60 8.14 -5.50
CA ARG A 216 9.64 9.10 -6.09
C ARG A 216 9.35 8.76 -7.55
N SER A 217 10.38 8.37 -8.31
CA SER A 217 10.23 7.92 -9.71
C SER A 217 9.23 6.77 -9.81
N LYS A 218 9.38 5.74 -8.96
CA LYS A 218 8.46 4.59 -8.98
C LYS A 218 7.03 4.97 -8.64
N ARG A 219 6.83 5.88 -7.69
CA ARG A 219 5.49 6.40 -7.34
C ARG A 219 4.83 7.13 -8.52
N VAL A 220 5.60 7.98 -9.21
CA VAL A 220 5.13 8.69 -10.42
C VAL A 220 4.80 7.69 -11.54
N GLU A 221 5.69 6.72 -11.81
CA GLU A 221 5.47 5.68 -12.82
C GLU A 221 4.17 4.89 -12.56
N LEU A 222 3.94 4.47 -11.31
CA LEU A 222 2.72 3.77 -10.92
C LEU A 222 1.48 4.63 -11.14
N LEU A 223 1.52 5.90 -10.73
CA LEU A 223 0.40 6.82 -10.88
C LEU A 223 0.07 7.11 -12.35
N LEU A 224 1.07 7.39 -13.17
CA LEU A 224 0.88 7.63 -14.60
C LEU A 224 0.25 6.42 -15.30
N LYS A 225 0.71 5.20 -14.99
CA LYS A 225 0.09 3.96 -15.50
C LYS A 225 -1.38 3.83 -15.12
N ILE A 226 -1.77 4.25 -13.91
CA ILE A 226 -3.16 4.22 -13.45
C ILE A 226 -3.98 5.26 -14.20
N ILE A 227 -3.50 6.50 -14.29
CA ILE A 227 -4.18 7.60 -14.98
C ILE A 227 -4.39 7.27 -16.46
N SER A 228 -3.36 6.79 -17.16
CA SER A 228 -3.48 6.38 -18.56
C SER A 228 -4.49 5.24 -18.75
N LYS A 229 -4.55 4.29 -17.80
CA LYS A 229 -5.56 3.22 -17.84
C LYS A 229 -6.96 3.77 -17.59
N GLN A 230 -7.13 4.68 -16.65
CA GLN A 230 -8.42 5.26 -16.33
C GLN A 230 -8.98 6.04 -17.53
N ARG A 231 -8.15 6.88 -18.18
CA ARG A 231 -8.54 7.62 -19.40
C ARG A 231 -9.12 6.70 -20.48
N LYS A 232 -8.44 5.58 -20.74
CA LYS A 232 -8.88 4.58 -21.72
C LYS A 232 -10.22 3.90 -21.36
N ILE A 233 -10.55 3.82 -20.08
CA ILE A 233 -11.82 3.22 -19.62
C ILE A 233 -12.95 4.24 -19.75
N SER A 234 -12.69 5.49 -19.39
CA SER A 234 -13.71 6.52 -19.28
C SER A 234 -14.07 7.16 -20.62
N ASN A 235 -13.14 7.23 -21.58
CA ASN A 235 -13.43 7.72 -22.93
C ASN A 235 -12.55 7.01 -23.97
N PRO A 236 -13.06 5.94 -24.59
CA PRO A 236 -12.30 5.19 -25.60
C PRO A 236 -12.14 5.96 -26.93
N ASP A 237 -13.01 6.94 -27.21
CA ASP A 237 -13.16 7.49 -28.56
C ASP A 237 -12.56 8.91 -28.75
N ASN A 238 -12.32 9.69 -27.68
CA ASN A 238 -11.78 11.05 -27.78
C ASN A 238 -10.74 11.37 -26.69
N GLU A 239 -9.46 11.53 -27.05
CA GLU A 239 -8.36 11.80 -26.10
C GLU A 239 -8.17 13.29 -25.75
N GLU A 240 -8.64 14.24 -26.57
CA GLU A 240 -8.21 15.65 -26.46
C GLU A 240 -8.94 16.48 -25.38
N ASP A 241 -10.23 16.23 -25.11
CA ASP A 241 -11.04 17.02 -24.13
C ASP A 241 -11.63 16.15 -23.01
N PHE A 242 -10.82 15.22 -22.48
CA PHE A 242 -11.31 14.31 -21.46
C PHE A 242 -11.17 14.87 -20.03
N GLU A 243 -12.30 15.09 -19.37
CA GLU A 243 -12.39 15.43 -17.95
C GLU A 243 -12.72 14.19 -17.09
N PHE A 244 -12.00 14.01 -15.99
CA PHE A 244 -12.30 12.95 -15.02
C PHE A 244 -13.54 13.29 -14.20
N SER A 245 -14.44 12.32 -14.04
CA SER A 245 -15.54 12.37 -13.07
C SER A 245 -15.05 12.19 -11.62
N ARG A 246 -15.92 12.43 -10.61
CA ARG A 246 -15.53 12.14 -9.21
C ARG A 246 -15.26 10.65 -9.01
N ASP A 247 -15.97 9.78 -9.72
CA ASP A 247 -15.75 8.34 -9.70
C ASP A 247 -14.40 7.95 -10.31
N ASP A 248 -13.98 8.60 -11.40
CA ASP A 248 -12.65 8.39 -11.97
C ASP A 248 -11.56 8.79 -10.98
N ARG A 249 -11.71 9.95 -10.35
CA ARG A 249 -10.81 10.44 -9.29
C ARG A 249 -10.71 9.43 -8.15
N SER A 250 -11.85 8.98 -7.62
CA SER A 250 -11.88 8.03 -6.50
C SER A 250 -11.23 6.70 -6.89
N ASN A 251 -11.45 6.24 -8.12
CA ASN A 251 -10.81 5.05 -8.69
C ASN A 251 -9.30 5.21 -8.81
N ILE A 252 -8.80 6.34 -9.31
CA ILE A 252 -7.37 6.63 -9.42
C ILE A 252 -6.71 6.59 -8.04
N ILE A 253 -7.29 7.28 -7.04
CA ILE A 253 -6.79 7.30 -5.66
C ILE A 253 -6.75 5.88 -5.08
N ARG A 254 -7.86 5.14 -5.20
CA ARG A 254 -7.99 3.77 -4.71
C ARG A 254 -6.94 2.85 -5.33
N LEU A 255 -6.82 2.86 -6.66
CA LEU A 255 -5.86 2.03 -7.38
C LEU A 255 -4.41 2.41 -7.04
N TYR A 256 -4.13 3.70 -6.82
CA TYR A 256 -2.80 4.16 -6.42
C TYR A 256 -2.40 3.60 -5.05
N VAL A 257 -3.29 3.69 -4.06
CA VAL A 257 -3.05 3.11 -2.73
C VAL A 257 -2.84 1.59 -2.83
N GLN A 258 -3.70 0.87 -3.56
CA GLN A 258 -3.59 -0.58 -3.72
C GLN A 258 -2.30 -1.01 -4.44
N ARG A 259 -1.91 -0.31 -5.51
CA ARG A 259 -0.67 -0.60 -6.25
C ARG A 259 0.57 -0.32 -5.43
N LEU A 260 0.57 0.75 -4.65
CA LEU A 260 1.68 1.09 -3.77
C LEU A 260 1.79 0.10 -2.60
N ALA A 261 0.65 -0.30 -2.02
CA ALA A 261 0.57 -1.35 -1.00
C ALA A 261 1.15 -2.67 -1.48
N LEU A 262 0.76 -3.10 -2.68
CA LEU A 262 1.30 -4.28 -3.34
C LEU A 262 2.81 -4.18 -3.52
N HIS A 263 3.30 -3.07 -4.08
CA HIS A 263 4.73 -2.85 -4.30
C HIS A 263 5.53 -2.94 -2.99
N VAL A 264 5.08 -2.26 -1.93
CA VAL A 264 5.70 -2.29 -0.61
C VAL A 264 5.72 -3.71 -0.03
N GLN A 265 4.60 -4.42 -0.08
CA GLN A 265 4.51 -5.78 0.44
C GLN A 265 5.43 -6.75 -0.32
N ILE A 266 5.47 -6.66 -1.65
CA ILE A 266 6.31 -7.51 -2.50
C ILE A 266 7.78 -7.25 -2.18
N HIS A 267 8.21 -5.98 -2.12
CA HIS A 267 9.59 -5.63 -1.79
C HIS A 267 10.01 -6.14 -0.41
N ARG A 268 9.13 -5.99 0.58
CA ARG A 268 9.38 -6.48 1.94
C ARG A 268 9.55 -8.01 1.96
N LEU A 269 8.64 -8.73 1.32
CA LEU A 269 8.69 -10.19 1.26
C LEU A 269 9.94 -10.67 0.50
N PHE A 270 10.25 -10.04 -0.63
CA PHE A 270 11.45 -10.33 -1.41
C PHE A 270 12.73 -10.15 -0.59
N LYS A 271 12.87 -9.04 0.15
CA LYS A 271 14.01 -8.82 1.05
C LYS A 271 14.10 -9.89 2.14
N ALA A 272 12.98 -10.27 2.73
CA ALA A 272 12.95 -11.33 3.74
C ALA A 272 13.36 -12.70 3.14
N THR A 273 12.89 -13.02 1.93
CA THR A 273 13.26 -14.22 1.20
C THR A 273 14.76 -14.26 0.90
N LEU A 274 15.33 -13.16 0.39
CA LEU A 274 16.77 -13.06 0.14
C LEU A 274 17.59 -13.29 1.42
N LYS A 275 17.23 -12.63 2.52
CA LYS A 275 17.92 -12.79 3.82
C LYS A 275 17.79 -14.21 4.36
N SER A 276 16.65 -14.86 4.15
CA SER A 276 16.43 -16.26 4.54
C SER A 276 17.32 -17.21 3.73
N LYS A 277 17.34 -17.06 2.40
CA LYS A 277 18.19 -17.86 1.50
C LYS A 277 19.67 -17.63 1.73
N GLU A 278 20.07 -16.42 2.08
CA GLU A 278 21.44 -16.10 2.47
C GLU A 278 21.83 -16.88 3.72
N ARG A 279 20.99 -16.85 4.76
CA ARG A 279 21.24 -17.60 6.01
C ARG A 279 21.30 -19.11 5.75
N GLU A 280 20.43 -19.62 4.90
CA GLU A 280 20.41 -21.03 4.48
C GLU A 280 21.75 -21.44 3.82
N ARG A 281 22.24 -20.65 2.85
CA ARG A 281 23.53 -20.90 2.19
C ARG A 281 24.71 -20.82 3.17
N LYS A 282 24.72 -19.84 4.08
CA LYS A 282 25.76 -19.72 5.12
C LYS A 282 25.77 -20.95 6.03
N ASN A 283 24.59 -21.38 6.49
CA ASN A 283 24.46 -22.57 7.31
C ASN A 283 24.94 -23.84 6.58
N ASN A 284 24.62 -23.97 5.29
CA ASN A 284 25.10 -25.10 4.48
C ASN A 284 26.62 -25.09 4.34
N LEU A 285 27.24 -23.93 4.11
CA LEU A 285 28.71 -23.82 4.05
C LEU A 285 29.37 -24.21 5.38
N HIS A 286 28.79 -23.77 6.51
CA HIS A 286 29.28 -24.15 7.83
C HIS A 286 29.19 -25.66 8.08
N ARG A 287 28.11 -26.33 7.63
CA ARG A 287 27.98 -27.79 7.72
C ARG A 287 29.09 -28.51 6.94
N PHE A 288 29.38 -28.08 5.72
CA PHE A 288 30.47 -28.67 4.92
C PHE A 288 31.86 -28.44 5.53
N THR A 289 32.11 -27.29 6.17
CA THR A 289 33.39 -27.04 6.85
C THR A 289 33.55 -27.89 8.12
N HIS A 290 32.47 -28.13 8.86
CA HIS A 290 32.53 -28.95 10.08
C HIS A 290 32.67 -30.44 9.77
N GLU A 291 31.99 -30.96 8.74
CA GLU A 291 32.07 -32.37 8.37
C GLU A 291 33.49 -32.76 7.89
N LYS A 292 34.19 -31.86 7.20
CA LYS A 292 35.58 -32.11 6.77
C LYS A 292 36.60 -32.06 7.91
N ASN A 293 36.26 -31.49 9.07
CA ASN A 293 37.19 -31.36 10.19
C ASN A 293 37.13 -32.56 11.17
N ILE A 294 36.17 -33.47 11.02
CA ILE A 294 36.01 -34.64 11.92
C ILE A 294 36.79 -35.87 11.46
N GLN A 295 37.30 -35.92 10.22
CA GLN A 295 38.10 -37.07 9.73
C GLN A 295 39.61 -36.90 9.80
N SER A 296 40.13 -35.75 10.25
CA SER A 296 41.56 -35.46 10.26
C SER A 296 42.11 -35.24 11.67
N TYR A 297 42.02 -36.22 12.59
CA TYR A 297 43.01 -36.45 13.67
C TYR A 297 42.85 -37.86 14.28
N LYS A 298 42.77 -38.92 13.47
CA LYS A 298 43.48 -40.14 13.88
C LYS A 298 44.94 -39.87 13.59
N SER A 299 45.67 -39.59 14.66
CA SER A 299 47.11 -39.35 14.73
C SER A 299 47.91 -40.14 13.70
N LEU A 300 48.19 -39.53 12.55
CA LEU A 300 49.44 -39.80 11.86
C LEU A 300 50.51 -39.13 12.72
N THR A 301 51.08 -39.91 13.63
CA THR A 301 52.34 -39.62 14.27
C THR A 301 53.33 -39.33 13.15
N SER A 302 53.53 -38.06 12.83
CA SER A 302 54.62 -37.65 11.95
C SER A 302 55.90 -37.97 12.71
N GLU A 303 56.45 -39.14 12.46
CA GLU A 303 57.83 -39.44 12.78
C GLU A 303 58.67 -38.31 12.18
N ARG A 304 59.28 -37.58 13.10
CA ARG A 304 60.08 -36.39 12.85
C ARG A 304 61.32 -36.84 12.09
N SER A 305 61.24 -36.85 10.76
CA SER A 305 62.42 -37.08 9.92
C SER A 305 63.42 -35.97 10.20
N ARG A 306 64.44 -36.30 11.00
CA ARG A 306 65.60 -35.47 11.31
C ARG A 306 66.44 -35.36 10.04
N LEU A 307 66.22 -34.32 9.26
CA LEU A 307 67.21 -33.87 8.27
C LEU A 307 68.25 -33.01 8.98
N HIS A 308 69.47 -33.52 9.06
CA HIS A 308 70.67 -32.79 9.44
C HIS A 308 70.93 -31.71 8.37
N LEU A 309 70.84 -30.44 8.76
CA LEU A 309 71.29 -29.31 7.94
C LEU A 309 72.75 -28.97 8.29
N ILE A 310 73.59 -28.97 7.25
CA ILE A 310 74.96 -28.43 7.24
C ILE A 310 74.88 -26.91 7.03
N PRO A 311 75.66 -26.08 7.75
CA PRO A 311 75.65 -24.64 7.55
C PRO A 311 76.58 -24.24 6.39
N GLY A 312 76.06 -23.48 5.42
CA GLY A 312 76.83 -22.99 4.28
C GLY A 312 76.28 -21.67 3.74
N SER A 313 76.99 -20.59 4.10
CA SER A 313 77.21 -19.32 3.36
C SER A 313 76.12 -18.70 2.47
N SER A 314 75.80 -17.45 2.84
CA SER A 314 75.23 -16.28 2.14
C SER A 314 75.68 -16.05 0.67
N PRO A 315 75.37 -14.90 0.02
CA PRO A 315 74.08 -14.23 -0.29
C PRO A 315 74.00 -13.81 -1.79
N ILE A 316 72.83 -13.79 -2.46
CA ILE A 316 72.73 -13.17 -3.80
C ILE A 316 71.48 -12.29 -3.96
N LYS A 317 71.77 -11.05 -4.34
CA LYS A 317 70.93 -9.94 -4.82
C LYS A 317 70.28 -10.24 -6.18
N GLY A 318 69.14 -9.60 -6.43
CA GLY A 318 68.55 -9.37 -7.76
C GLY A 318 67.25 -10.15 -7.95
N GLY A 319 66.14 -9.60 -8.46
CA GLY A 319 65.91 -8.31 -9.09
C GLY A 319 64.41 -8.13 -9.36
N ASN A 320 64.08 -6.92 -9.81
CA ASN A 320 62.93 -6.44 -10.57
C ASN A 320 61.63 -7.27 -10.56
N ASN A 321 60.54 -6.64 -10.11
CA ASN A 321 59.22 -6.95 -10.66
C ASN A 321 58.52 -5.65 -11.02
N ASP A 322 58.16 -5.60 -12.31
CA ASP A 322 57.55 -4.50 -13.02
C ASP A 322 56.17 -4.17 -12.49
N ALA A 323 55.88 -2.87 -12.53
CA ALA A 323 54.59 -2.28 -12.28
C ALA A 323 53.59 -2.72 -13.36
N ILE A 324 52.49 -3.36 -12.95
CA ILE A 324 51.32 -3.56 -13.81
C ILE A 324 50.45 -2.31 -13.69
N THR A 325 50.57 -1.44 -14.69
CA THR A 325 49.72 -0.29 -14.94
C THR A 325 48.31 -0.71 -15.37
N ILE A 326 47.34 -0.34 -14.55
CA ILE A 326 46.11 0.42 -14.88
C ILE A 326 45.73 0.34 -16.36
N MET A 327 44.69 -0.45 -16.67
CA MET A 327 43.97 -0.34 -17.93
C MET A 327 42.76 0.57 -17.75
N ASP A 328 42.73 1.54 -18.66
CA ASP A 328 41.73 2.58 -18.85
C ASP A 328 40.31 2.05 -19.03
N ILE A 329 39.41 2.81 -18.41
CA ILE A 329 37.97 2.77 -18.58
C ILE A 329 37.66 3.54 -19.86
N ASN A 330 37.12 2.85 -20.87
CA ASN A 330 36.48 3.50 -22.01
C ASN A 330 34.96 3.48 -21.84
N ASP A 331 34.43 4.70 -21.83
CA ASP A 331 33.03 5.05 -21.97
C ASP A 331 32.41 4.43 -23.24
N SER A 332 31.26 3.80 -23.06
CA SER A 332 30.25 3.74 -24.12
C SER A 332 28.86 3.82 -23.50
N CYS A 333 28.27 5.00 -23.68
CA CYS A 333 26.89 5.34 -23.45
C CYS A 333 25.97 4.52 -24.37
N VAL A 334 25.25 3.56 -23.80
CA VAL A 334 24.04 2.99 -24.41
C VAL A 334 22.93 2.91 -23.36
N ASN A 335 21.88 3.69 -23.62
CA ASN A 335 20.63 3.75 -22.89
C ASN A 335 19.98 2.36 -22.77
N ASN A 336 19.98 1.80 -21.56
CA ASN A 336 18.97 0.86 -21.11
C ASN A 336 18.67 1.21 -19.65
N SER A 337 17.60 1.97 -19.44
CA SER A 337 17.10 2.35 -18.12
C SER A 337 16.43 1.15 -17.45
N THR A 338 17.20 0.09 -17.18
CA THR A 338 16.90 -0.79 -16.07
C THR A 338 17.29 -0.02 -14.83
N ASP A 339 16.30 0.35 -14.02
CA ASP A 339 16.49 0.83 -12.66
C ASP A 339 17.34 -0.19 -11.90
N ASN A 340 18.67 -0.02 -11.97
CA ASN A 340 19.62 -0.69 -11.10
C ASN A 340 19.28 -0.17 -9.71
N LEU A 341 18.43 -0.91 -9.00
CA LEU A 341 18.18 -0.76 -7.57
C LEU A 341 19.53 -0.97 -6.86
N TYR A 342 20.31 0.10 -6.81
CA TYR A 342 21.52 0.20 -6.03
C TYR A 342 21.09 0.25 -4.56
N TYR A 343 20.87 -0.94 -4.00
CA TYR A 343 20.54 -1.13 -2.60
C TYR A 343 21.78 -0.82 -1.77
N SER A 344 21.94 0.46 -1.43
CA SER A 344 22.81 0.88 -0.34
C SER A 344 22.04 0.70 0.98
N ASP A 345 22.03 -0.54 1.49
CA ASP A 345 21.67 -0.82 2.89
C ASP A 345 22.91 -0.51 3.75
N THR A 346 23.18 0.78 3.98
CA THR A 346 24.17 1.25 4.97
C THR A 346 23.45 1.94 6.13
N ALA A 347 22.73 1.18 6.95
CA ALA A 347 22.33 1.59 8.30
C ALA A 347 21.81 0.33 9.01
N ASP A 348 22.62 -0.19 9.93
CA ASP A 348 22.32 -1.20 10.98
C ASP A 348 23.32 -2.37 10.96
N SER A 349 24.59 -2.07 11.18
CA SER A 349 25.61 -3.05 11.59
C SER A 349 26.80 -2.35 12.26
N GLN A 350 26.59 -1.86 13.48
CA GLN A 350 27.67 -1.64 14.44
C GLN A 350 27.63 -2.78 15.47
N ALA A 351 28.19 -3.93 15.11
CA ALA A 351 28.61 -4.95 16.06
C ALA A 351 29.76 -5.74 15.42
N SER A 352 30.96 -5.37 15.87
CA SER A 352 32.26 -5.82 15.41
C SER A 352 32.45 -7.32 15.63
N SER A 353 32.56 -8.09 14.55
CA SER A 353 33.25 -9.38 14.56
C SER A 353 34.03 -9.50 13.26
N SER A 354 35.35 -9.63 13.40
CA SER A 354 36.37 -9.42 12.37
C SER A 354 36.50 -10.56 11.36
N THR A 355 35.39 -11.15 10.93
CA THR A 355 35.38 -12.17 9.87
C THR A 355 35.02 -11.50 8.55
N SER A 356 36.03 -11.39 7.69
CA SER A 356 35.99 -10.96 6.28
C SER A 356 34.57 -10.77 5.70
N SER A 357 34.16 -9.52 5.56
CA SER A 357 32.90 -9.12 4.92
C SER A 357 32.93 -9.45 3.44
N ILE A 358 32.67 -10.71 3.10
CA ILE A 358 32.39 -11.12 1.72
C ILE A 358 31.21 -10.25 1.26
N ASN A 359 31.39 -9.49 0.17
CA ASN A 359 30.33 -8.66 -0.40
C ASN A 359 29.18 -9.55 -0.89
N PHE A 360 28.22 -9.79 0.00
CA PHE A 360 27.13 -10.75 -0.16
C PHE A 360 26.08 -10.34 -1.21
N THR A 361 26.15 -9.13 -1.75
CA THR A 361 25.35 -8.69 -2.91
C THR A 361 25.60 -9.53 -4.17
N LYS A 362 26.74 -10.24 -4.22
CA LYS A 362 27.10 -11.20 -5.28
C LYS A 362 26.66 -12.65 -5.02
N LEU A 363 26.00 -12.97 -3.90
CA LEU A 363 25.63 -14.37 -3.60
C LEU A 363 24.60 -14.94 -4.57
N PHE A 364 23.71 -14.10 -5.10
CA PHE A 364 22.63 -14.53 -5.98
C PHE A 364 22.80 -13.91 -7.36
N THR A 365 22.58 -14.71 -8.39
CA THR A 365 22.56 -14.22 -9.77
C THR A 365 21.34 -13.30 -9.99
N HIS A 366 21.32 -12.58 -11.10
CA HIS A 366 20.19 -11.71 -11.42
C HIS A 366 18.90 -12.52 -11.62
N GLU A 367 19.02 -13.65 -12.30
CA GLU A 367 17.93 -14.58 -12.60
C GLU A 367 17.33 -15.15 -11.29
N GLU A 368 18.18 -15.53 -10.33
CA GLU A 368 17.71 -16.00 -9.02
C GLU A 368 16.92 -14.90 -8.28
N LYS A 369 17.40 -13.65 -8.32
CA LYS A 369 16.71 -12.51 -7.71
C LYS A 369 15.36 -12.26 -8.37
N GLU A 370 15.29 -12.34 -9.71
CA GLU A 370 14.04 -12.20 -10.44
C GLU A 370 13.02 -13.30 -10.07
N VAL A 371 13.47 -14.55 -9.98
CA VAL A 371 12.63 -15.68 -9.54
C VAL A 371 12.07 -15.44 -8.14
N PHE A 372 12.90 -15.03 -7.18
CA PHE A 372 12.43 -14.73 -5.82
C PHE A 372 11.46 -13.56 -5.77
N TYR A 373 11.66 -12.55 -6.63
CA TYR A 373 10.76 -11.41 -6.73
C TYR A 373 9.38 -11.83 -7.28
N GLU A 374 9.34 -12.61 -8.37
CA GLU A 374 8.07 -13.11 -8.94
C GLU A 374 7.36 -14.08 -7.99
N GLN A 375 8.09 -14.94 -7.26
CA GLN A 375 7.51 -15.75 -6.19
C GLN A 375 6.87 -14.90 -5.10
N SER A 376 7.54 -13.82 -4.68
CA SER A 376 7.02 -12.89 -3.67
C SER A 376 5.75 -12.19 -4.16
N LYS A 377 5.72 -11.77 -5.43
CA LYS A 377 4.55 -11.19 -6.09
C LYS A 377 3.38 -12.16 -6.17
N MET A 378 3.62 -13.41 -6.55
CA MET A 378 2.58 -14.45 -6.59
C MET A 378 2.03 -14.74 -5.19
N ALA A 379 2.90 -14.85 -4.18
CA ALA A 379 2.48 -15.09 -2.80
C ALA A 379 1.57 -13.97 -2.26
N VAL A 380 1.90 -12.70 -2.53
CA VAL A 380 1.06 -11.55 -2.15
C VAL A 380 -0.30 -11.60 -2.87
N ARG A 381 -0.32 -11.94 -4.16
CA ARG A 381 -1.57 -12.07 -4.91
C ARG A 381 -2.46 -13.17 -4.36
N ILE A 382 -1.92 -14.36 -4.11
CA ILE A 382 -2.65 -15.49 -3.52
C ILE A 382 -3.24 -15.08 -2.17
N ARG A 383 -2.49 -14.34 -1.35
CA ARG A 383 -2.99 -13.89 -0.04
C ARG A 383 -4.19 -12.96 -0.16
N ILE A 384 -4.17 -12.00 -1.09
CA ILE A 384 -5.30 -11.09 -1.32
C ILE A 384 -6.52 -11.84 -1.87
N GLU A 385 -6.32 -12.77 -2.81
CA GLU A 385 -7.44 -13.57 -3.35
C GLU A 385 -8.09 -14.42 -2.27
N ARG A 386 -7.30 -15.04 -1.38
CA ARG A 386 -7.85 -15.75 -0.21
C ARG A 386 -8.69 -14.83 0.67
N GLU A 387 -8.20 -13.64 0.97
CA GLU A 387 -8.96 -12.68 1.78
C GLU A 387 -10.25 -12.24 1.11
N ARG A 388 -10.22 -12.04 -0.22
CA ARG A 388 -11.42 -11.70 -1.00
C ARG A 388 -12.44 -12.82 -0.96
N SER A 389 -12.01 -14.08 -1.11
CA SER A 389 -12.90 -15.23 -0.97
C SER A 389 -13.51 -15.33 0.43
N SER A 390 -12.70 -15.12 1.48
CA SER A 390 -13.17 -15.15 2.88
C SER A 390 -14.13 -14.04 3.26
N LEU A 391 -14.29 -12.99 2.45
CA LEU A 391 -15.26 -11.92 2.68
C LEU A 391 -16.59 -12.13 1.96
N LEU A 392 -16.68 -13.08 1.03
CA LEU A 392 -17.89 -13.39 0.28
C LEU A 392 -18.77 -14.44 0.97
N PHE A 393 -18.19 -15.18 1.92
CA PHE A 393 -18.83 -16.19 2.76
C PHE A 393 -18.83 -15.71 4.19
#